data_AF-A0AAD3DCB1-F1
#
_entry.id   AF-A0AAD3DCB1-F1
#
_cell.length_a   1.000
_cell.length_b   1.000
_cell.length_c   1.000
_cell.angle_alpha   90.00
_cell.angle_beta   90.00
_cell.angle_gamma   90.00
#
_symmetry.space_group_name_H-M   'P 1'
#
loop_
_entity.id
_entity.type
_entity.pdbx_description
1 polymer ?
#
loop_
_entity_poly.entity_id
_entity_poly.type
_entity_poly.pdbx_seq_one_letter_code
_entity_poly.pdbx_strand_id
1 'polypeptide(L)'
;MSKSKAFSTFDYKQSLRDEGAMDIPRSIKIKAVKYDSASPNTNKEDDDTHICTKIIHFQRHGQGYHNLLGDVTRAFGKDFHIDDPEPEINPFVKPEICDSPLTWNGRQEAAAQKDLAAKLNPQVVIVSPLHRAIQTAMISFSHHLENNVEFIAHEKCREQLGLLTCNKALPLSQTMKEFPNVDFSLCTYGEEDSMWHKRPEVREHPVEEANRAYEFLTDFVMKRSEEEMAVVCHSAFLFSVFNCVVDVGGDETIESWFGTGEIRSLEQLTSTDEEKESNHDPRQQKEEICKDGEDKDTCKASFSEFPTIVYKGESIYLKDNLFQVYDPPALKTSNEENERTNVALNNDIISTATIKEGEKVNLKYVKSFLTENETSSVINFCNQRNGWTASRQNKDGDGNQVGVARTSNSCPLLWPLLYLPKIPQLKAANRLTPELEHELYFTWDLMQRIADYLQVPVENIEPLQLVRYTPGQFYKQHHDHGGYYGASSEQRPITMLLFLSTMPESDGGGHTLFSNLDLAVLPRKGDGIIWSNVDGNGELLVDALHEAVPPKGNAGNVVKYAMNVWVSDKPIMGNIDASAYRTQ
;
A
#
# COMPACT_ATOMS: atom_id res chain seq x y z
N MET A 1 -30.93 4.95 -15.92
CA MET A 1 -30.47 6.37 -15.90
C MET A 1 -30.37 6.71 -14.43
N SER A 2 -29.25 6.92 -13.76
CA SER A 2 -27.92 7.41 -14.13
C SER A 2 -26.86 6.45 -13.58
N LYS A 3 -25.83 6.10 -14.37
CA LYS A 3 -24.58 5.56 -13.82
C LYS A 3 -23.78 6.80 -13.45
N SER A 4 -23.45 7.04 -12.17
CA SER A 4 -22.46 8.09 -11.92
C SER A 4 -21.14 7.61 -12.55
N LYS A 5 -20.71 8.34 -13.57
CA LYS A 5 -19.37 8.19 -14.13
C LYS A 5 -18.44 8.81 -13.09
N ALA A 6 -17.35 8.12 -12.75
CA ALA A 6 -16.19 8.81 -12.22
C ALA A 6 -15.90 10.00 -13.15
N PHE A 7 -15.86 11.22 -12.61
CA PHE A 7 -15.55 12.40 -13.39
C PHE A 7 -14.20 12.17 -14.06
N SER A 8 -14.18 12.17 -15.40
CA SER A 8 -12.92 12.13 -16.12
C SER A 8 -12.12 13.40 -15.80
N THR A 9 -10.80 13.37 -15.98
CA THR A 9 -9.94 14.58 -15.91
C THR A 9 -10.55 15.72 -16.71
N PHE A 10 -11.10 15.42 -17.89
CA PHE A 10 -11.82 16.36 -18.74
C PHE A 10 -13.06 16.95 -18.06
N ASP A 11 -13.92 16.12 -17.48
CA ASP A 11 -15.16 16.58 -16.84
C ASP A 11 -14.87 17.48 -15.63
N TYR A 12 -13.84 17.16 -14.83
CA TYR A 12 -13.48 17.97 -13.67
C TYR A 12 -12.80 19.29 -14.08
N LYS A 13 -11.91 19.26 -15.07
CA LYS A 13 -11.30 20.48 -15.64
C LYS A 13 -12.37 21.41 -16.22
N GLN A 14 -13.40 20.86 -16.86
CA GLN A 14 -14.55 21.65 -17.33
C GLN A 14 -15.30 22.29 -16.15
N SER A 15 -15.55 21.56 -15.07
CA SER A 15 -16.14 22.13 -13.85
C SER A 15 -15.32 23.31 -13.29
N LEU A 16 -13.99 23.22 -13.28
CA LEU A 16 -13.14 24.34 -12.83
C LEU A 16 -13.28 25.58 -13.74
N ARG A 17 -13.42 25.39 -15.05
CA ARG A 17 -13.70 26.48 -16.00
C ARG A 17 -15.08 27.08 -15.77
N ASP A 18 -16.10 26.25 -15.64
CA ASP A 18 -17.49 26.69 -15.48
C ASP A 18 -17.68 27.50 -14.18
N GLU A 19 -16.93 27.14 -13.13
CA GLU A 19 -16.90 27.85 -11.84
C GLU A 19 -15.95 29.06 -11.83
N GLY A 20 -15.26 29.34 -12.95
CA GLY A 20 -14.38 30.50 -13.14
C GLY A 20 -13.01 30.40 -12.45
N ALA A 21 -12.60 29.21 -12.01
CA ALA A 21 -11.33 29.02 -11.29
C ALA A 21 -10.09 29.16 -12.19
N MET A 22 -10.24 28.89 -13.49
CA MET A 22 -9.15 28.97 -14.48
C MET A 22 -8.94 30.35 -15.08
N ASP A 23 -9.90 31.27 -14.91
CA ASP A 23 -9.90 32.61 -15.56
C ASP A 23 -9.57 33.73 -14.56
N ILE A 24 -9.00 33.40 -13.40
CA ILE A 24 -8.66 34.37 -12.36
C ILE A 24 -7.42 35.18 -12.78
N PRO A 25 -7.50 36.52 -12.89
CA PRO A 25 -6.34 37.33 -13.18
C PRO A 25 -5.27 37.20 -12.08
N ARG A 26 -4.06 36.77 -12.47
CA ARG A 26 -2.89 36.66 -11.57
C ARG A 26 -1.84 37.69 -11.96
N SER A 27 -1.42 38.53 -11.00
CA SER A 27 -0.38 39.55 -11.21
C SER A 27 1.03 38.96 -11.30
N ILE A 28 1.24 37.78 -10.70
CA ILE A 28 2.47 37.00 -10.80
C ILE A 28 2.14 35.79 -11.67
N LYS A 29 2.94 35.55 -12.71
CA LYS A 29 2.83 34.35 -13.54
C LYS A 29 3.75 33.28 -13.01
N ILE A 30 3.22 32.07 -12.99
CA ILE A 30 3.96 30.87 -12.60
C ILE A 30 3.91 29.91 -13.77
N LYS A 31 5.07 29.60 -14.34
CA LYS A 31 5.23 28.56 -15.35
C LYS A 31 5.99 27.40 -14.75
N ALA A 32 5.69 26.17 -15.15
CA ALA A 32 6.47 25.02 -14.72
C ALA A 32 6.65 23.99 -15.84
N VAL A 33 7.82 23.36 -15.86
CA VAL A 33 8.14 22.26 -16.76
C VAL A 33 8.66 21.07 -15.96
N LYS A 34 8.58 19.87 -16.54
CA LYS A 34 9.12 18.66 -15.91
C LYS A 34 10.62 18.82 -15.66
N TYR A 35 11.05 18.56 -14.43
CA TYR A 35 12.47 18.59 -14.06
C TYR A 35 13.11 17.23 -14.32
N ASP A 36 14.21 17.23 -15.08
CA ASP A 36 15.09 16.07 -15.27
C ASP A 36 16.51 16.42 -14.82
N SER A 37 16.95 15.79 -13.73
CA SER A 37 18.29 15.96 -13.16
C SER A 37 19.44 15.62 -14.13
N ALA A 38 19.18 14.83 -15.18
CA ALA A 38 20.19 14.47 -16.18
C ALA A 38 20.39 15.54 -17.26
N SER A 39 19.44 16.47 -17.40
CA SER A 39 19.48 17.53 -18.41
C SER A 39 18.88 18.82 -17.83
N PRO A 40 19.58 19.49 -16.89
CA PRO A 40 19.10 20.73 -16.31
C PRO A 40 18.91 21.77 -17.42
N ASN A 41 17.74 22.41 -17.45
CA ASN A 41 17.38 23.33 -18.51
C ASN A 41 18.17 24.65 -18.31
N THR A 42 19.30 24.80 -19.02
CA THR A 42 20.23 25.91 -18.82
C THR A 42 19.84 27.22 -19.51
N ASN A 43 18.64 27.31 -20.11
CA ASN A 43 18.19 28.53 -20.77
C ASN A 43 17.64 29.53 -19.76
N LYS A 44 18.53 30.13 -18.97
CA LYS A 44 18.24 31.40 -18.30
C LYS A 44 18.34 32.50 -19.35
N GLU A 45 17.23 32.78 -20.03
CA GLU A 45 17.09 34.10 -20.67
C GLU A 45 17.01 35.13 -19.53
N ASP A 46 17.98 36.05 -19.48
CA ASP A 46 17.91 37.25 -18.62
C ASP A 46 16.74 38.10 -19.12
N ASP A 47 15.56 37.86 -18.56
CA ASP A 47 14.36 38.67 -18.74
C ASP A 47 14.15 39.53 -17.49
N ASP A 48 13.98 40.84 -17.67
CA ASP A 48 13.79 41.83 -16.59
C ASP A 48 12.52 41.55 -15.75
N THR A 49 11.63 40.66 -16.22
CA THR A 49 10.42 40.24 -15.52
C THR A 49 10.60 39.04 -14.58
N HIS A 50 11.76 38.36 -14.62
CA HIS A 50 12.03 37.16 -13.84
C HIS A 50 12.14 37.46 -12.33
N ILE A 51 11.39 36.72 -11.51
CA ILE A 51 11.45 36.81 -10.04
C ILE A 51 12.36 35.72 -9.47
N CYS A 52 12.04 34.45 -9.74
CA CYS A 52 12.84 33.33 -9.26
C CYS A 52 12.55 32.03 -10.03
N THR A 53 13.51 31.11 -9.98
CA THR A 53 13.33 29.71 -10.36
C THR A 53 13.44 28.83 -9.10
N LYS A 54 12.54 27.86 -8.96
CA LYS A 54 12.54 26.87 -7.88
C LYS A 54 12.40 25.46 -8.46
N ILE A 55 13.10 24.48 -7.90
CA ILE A 55 12.84 23.05 -8.15
C ILE A 55 11.88 22.58 -7.06
N ILE A 56 10.73 22.03 -7.45
CA ILE A 56 9.70 21.60 -6.51
C ILE A 56 9.28 20.16 -6.82
N HIS A 57 9.39 19.30 -5.80
CA HIS A 57 8.96 17.92 -5.84
C HIS A 57 7.59 17.80 -5.17
N PHE A 58 6.54 17.78 -5.97
CA PHE A 58 5.18 17.62 -5.46
C PHE A 58 4.88 16.13 -5.26
N GLN A 59 4.41 15.78 -4.07
CA GLN A 59 3.98 14.43 -3.74
C GLN A 59 2.52 14.43 -3.28
N ARG A 60 1.68 13.60 -3.90
CA ARG A 60 0.36 13.28 -3.33
C ARG A 60 0.54 12.27 -2.21
N HIS A 61 -0.21 12.41 -1.11
CA HIS A 61 -0.24 11.41 -0.06
C HIS A 61 -0.54 9.99 -0.62
N GLY A 62 0.01 8.96 0.03
CA GLY A 62 -0.38 7.57 -0.24
C GLY A 62 -1.86 7.31 0.14
N GLN A 63 -2.42 6.17 -0.21
CA GLN A 63 -3.81 5.80 0.08
C GLN A 63 -4.16 6.06 1.56
N GLY A 64 -5.07 7.00 1.80
CA GLY A 64 -5.65 7.27 3.10
C GLY A 64 -6.86 6.38 3.36
N TYR A 65 -7.25 6.26 4.64
CA TYR A 65 -8.43 5.48 5.02
C TYR A 65 -9.70 5.92 4.28
N HIS A 66 -9.84 7.23 4.00
CA HIS A 66 -10.93 7.75 3.18
C HIS A 66 -10.90 7.23 1.73
N ASN A 67 -9.73 7.07 1.09
CA ASN A 67 -9.65 6.52 -0.26
C ASN A 67 -10.16 5.08 -0.28
N LEU A 68 -9.64 4.26 0.64
CA LEU A 68 -10.08 2.89 0.83
C LEU A 68 -11.59 2.81 1.08
N LEU A 69 -12.13 3.65 1.96
CA LEU A 69 -13.56 3.67 2.25
C LEU A 69 -14.39 4.04 1.01
N GLY A 70 -13.93 4.99 0.20
CA GLY A 70 -14.57 5.34 -1.07
C GLY A 70 -14.57 4.18 -2.06
N ASP A 71 -13.44 3.50 -2.21
CA ASP A 71 -13.27 2.37 -3.12
C ASP A 71 -14.12 1.17 -2.69
N VAL A 72 -14.09 0.83 -1.39
CA VAL A 72 -14.92 -0.22 -0.79
C VAL A 72 -16.40 0.08 -0.96
N THR A 73 -16.83 1.32 -0.71
CA THR A 73 -18.25 1.71 -0.88
C THR A 73 -18.72 1.48 -2.31
N ARG A 74 -17.91 1.89 -3.31
CA ARG A 74 -18.20 1.65 -4.73
C ARG A 74 -18.16 0.17 -5.10
N ALA A 75 -17.21 -0.60 -4.54
CA ALA A 75 -17.10 -2.03 -4.77
C ALA A 75 -18.34 -2.81 -4.28
N PHE A 76 -19.00 -2.34 -3.22
CA PHE A 76 -20.30 -2.85 -2.76
C PHE A 76 -21.50 -2.39 -3.60
N GLY A 77 -21.27 -1.74 -4.74
CA GLY A 77 -22.32 -1.26 -5.64
C GLY A 77 -23.08 -0.04 -5.10
N LYS A 78 -22.55 0.63 -4.07
CA LYS A 78 -23.11 1.88 -3.55
C LYS A 78 -22.39 3.04 -4.22
N ASP A 79 -23.08 3.67 -5.15
CA ASP A 79 -22.64 4.91 -5.75
C ASP A 79 -23.06 6.09 -4.85
N PHE A 80 -22.25 7.14 -4.81
CA PHE A 80 -22.53 8.33 -3.99
C PHE A 80 -21.99 9.58 -4.67
N HIS A 81 -22.72 10.69 -4.50
CA HIS A 81 -22.26 11.99 -4.95
C HIS A 81 -21.34 12.59 -3.90
N ILE A 82 -20.20 13.16 -4.32
CA ILE A 82 -19.21 13.71 -3.38
C ILE A 82 -19.75 14.90 -2.58
N ASP A 83 -20.72 15.63 -3.13
CA ASP A 83 -21.43 16.74 -2.47
C ASP A 83 -22.64 16.32 -1.63
N ASP A 84 -22.92 15.02 -1.49
CA ASP A 84 -24.02 14.56 -0.64
C ASP A 84 -23.62 14.69 0.85
N PRO A 85 -24.39 15.42 1.68
CA PRO A 85 -24.06 15.66 3.08
C PRO A 85 -24.47 14.52 4.02
N GLU A 86 -25.19 13.50 3.55
CA GLU A 86 -25.70 12.43 4.40
C GLU A 86 -24.65 11.34 4.65
N PRO A 87 -24.20 11.09 5.89
CA PRO A 87 -23.17 10.10 6.20
C PRO A 87 -23.56 8.65 5.85
N GLU A 88 -24.85 8.34 5.75
CA GLU A 88 -25.36 7.05 5.30
C GLU A 88 -25.12 6.80 3.81
N ILE A 89 -25.00 7.88 3.02
CA ILE A 89 -24.83 7.85 1.56
C ILE A 89 -23.36 8.10 1.22
N ASN A 90 -22.81 9.23 1.70
CA ASN A 90 -21.47 9.66 1.40
C ASN A 90 -20.50 9.19 2.50
N PRO A 91 -19.58 8.25 2.22
CA PRO A 91 -18.61 7.82 3.22
C PRO A 91 -17.69 8.95 3.68
N PHE A 92 -17.49 10.00 2.87
CA PHE A 92 -16.51 11.06 3.14
C PHE A 92 -16.93 12.08 4.18
N VAL A 93 -18.22 12.13 4.54
CA VAL A 93 -18.76 13.05 5.56
C VAL A 93 -18.94 12.37 6.93
N LYS A 94 -18.55 11.10 7.05
CA LYS A 94 -18.63 10.34 8.31
C LYS A 94 -17.73 10.94 9.39
N PRO A 95 -18.24 11.20 10.62
CA PRO A 95 -17.43 11.72 11.71
C PRO A 95 -16.21 10.85 12.06
N GLU A 96 -16.33 9.53 11.90
CA GLU A 96 -15.32 8.55 12.28
C GLU A 96 -14.07 8.59 11.40
N ILE A 97 -14.12 9.27 10.25
CA ILE A 97 -13.00 9.34 9.32
C ILE A 97 -12.29 10.69 9.32
N CYS A 98 -12.59 11.54 10.32
CA CYS A 98 -11.91 12.80 10.55
C CYS A 98 -10.38 12.62 10.47
N ASP A 99 -9.72 13.49 9.70
CA ASP A 99 -8.28 13.47 9.45
C ASP A 99 -7.71 12.06 9.15
N SER A 100 -8.38 11.37 8.23
CA SER A 100 -8.06 9.97 7.89
C SER A 100 -6.55 9.74 7.69
N PRO A 101 -5.92 8.84 8.46
CA PRO A 101 -4.50 8.50 8.32
C PRO A 101 -4.26 7.63 7.08
N LEU A 102 -3.00 7.37 6.75
CA LEU A 102 -2.62 6.37 5.75
C LEU A 102 -3.09 4.98 6.14
N THR A 103 -3.58 4.24 5.14
CA THR A 103 -3.72 2.78 5.22
C THR A 103 -2.34 2.13 5.12
N TRP A 104 -2.28 0.82 5.32
CA TRP A 104 -1.05 0.08 5.03
C TRP A 104 -0.59 0.27 3.58
N ASN A 105 -1.49 0.15 2.60
CA ASN A 105 -1.15 0.38 1.19
C ASN A 105 -0.57 1.79 0.98
N GLY A 106 -1.16 2.81 1.60
CA GLY A 106 -0.63 4.17 1.52
C GLY A 106 0.77 4.33 2.12
N ARG A 107 1.11 3.58 3.18
CA ARG A 107 2.47 3.55 3.73
C ARG A 107 3.44 2.87 2.79
N GLN A 108 3.02 1.82 2.08
CA GLN A 108 3.84 1.15 1.06
C GLN A 108 4.07 2.03 -0.16
N GLU A 109 3.04 2.73 -0.64
CA GLU A 109 3.16 3.69 -1.73
C GLU A 109 4.16 4.80 -1.36
N ALA A 110 4.10 5.33 -0.14
CA ALA A 110 5.10 6.28 0.36
C ALA A 110 6.50 5.64 0.48
N ALA A 111 6.60 4.42 1.00
CA ALA A 111 7.88 3.71 1.15
C ALA A 111 8.54 3.41 -0.21
N ALA A 112 7.74 3.09 -1.23
CA ALA A 112 8.22 2.85 -2.59
C ALA A 112 8.87 4.09 -3.22
N GLN A 113 8.56 5.29 -2.72
CA GLN A 113 9.18 6.53 -3.17
C GLN A 113 10.50 6.85 -2.45
N LYS A 114 10.92 6.10 -1.42
CA LYS A 114 12.14 6.42 -0.64
C LYS A 114 13.40 6.51 -1.51
N ASP A 115 13.60 5.56 -2.42
CA ASP A 115 14.77 5.53 -3.29
C ASP A 115 14.78 6.70 -4.28
N LEU A 116 13.60 7.12 -4.75
CA LEU A 116 13.46 8.30 -5.59
C LEU A 116 13.73 9.56 -4.77
N ALA A 117 13.02 9.71 -3.65
CA ALA A 117 13.11 10.86 -2.75
C ALA A 117 14.56 11.08 -2.28
N ALA A 118 15.27 10.03 -1.86
CA ALA A 118 16.67 10.09 -1.41
C ALA A 118 17.65 10.64 -2.46
N LYS A 119 17.30 10.57 -3.75
CA LYS A 119 18.11 11.15 -4.86
C LYS A 119 17.78 12.61 -5.12
N LEU A 120 16.65 13.09 -4.62
CA LEU A 120 16.27 14.50 -4.64
C LEU A 120 17.03 15.24 -3.54
N ASN A 121 17.19 16.54 -3.69
CA ASN A 121 17.92 17.39 -2.76
C ASN A 121 17.05 18.54 -2.20
N PRO A 122 15.82 18.28 -1.70
CA PRO A 122 15.03 19.30 -1.04
C PRO A 122 15.75 19.84 0.19
N GLN A 123 15.88 21.17 0.24
CA GLN A 123 16.42 21.91 1.37
C GLN A 123 15.37 22.10 2.48
N VAL A 124 14.09 21.93 2.13
CA VAL A 124 12.94 21.93 3.04
C VAL A 124 11.85 20.99 2.52
N VAL A 125 11.17 20.30 3.43
CA VAL A 125 9.97 19.49 3.13
C VAL A 125 8.74 20.20 3.69
N ILE A 126 7.94 20.77 2.81
CA ILE A 126 6.67 21.42 3.16
C ILE A 126 5.57 20.35 3.12
N VAL A 127 4.75 20.28 4.16
CA VAL A 127 3.74 19.23 4.28
C VAL A 127 2.39 19.80 4.69
N SER A 128 1.31 19.23 4.17
CA SER A 128 -0.03 19.53 4.67
C SER A 128 -0.18 19.03 6.12
N PRO A 129 -0.85 19.76 7.03
CA PRO A 129 -1.02 19.34 8.41
C PRO A 129 -1.97 18.15 8.63
N LEU A 130 -2.52 17.55 7.57
CA LEU A 130 -3.37 16.35 7.67
C LEU A 130 -2.53 15.08 7.83
N HIS A 131 -2.99 14.15 8.67
CA HIS A 131 -2.22 12.98 9.13
C HIS A 131 -1.66 12.15 7.98
N ARG A 132 -2.46 11.89 6.95
CA ARG A 132 -2.02 11.14 5.75
C ARG A 132 -0.87 11.79 4.99
N ALA A 133 -0.84 13.12 4.92
CA ALA A 133 0.22 13.84 4.23
C ALA A 133 1.51 13.86 5.08
N ILE A 134 1.39 14.10 6.39
CA ILE A 134 2.52 14.05 7.33
C ILE A 134 3.15 12.65 7.33
N GLN A 135 2.33 11.61 7.45
CA GLN A 135 2.82 10.22 7.41
C GLN A 135 3.48 9.89 6.07
N THR A 136 2.94 10.37 4.95
CA THR A 136 3.58 10.20 3.63
C THR A 136 4.94 10.87 3.60
N ALA A 137 5.03 12.13 4.03
CA ALA A 137 6.28 12.89 4.01
C ALA A 137 7.37 12.23 4.87
N MET A 138 7.02 11.85 6.11
CA MET A 138 7.96 11.21 7.03
C MET A 138 8.45 9.85 6.52
N ILE A 139 7.65 9.14 5.73
CA ILE A 139 8.06 7.87 5.13
C ILE A 139 8.93 8.13 3.89
N SER A 140 8.40 8.82 2.87
CA SER A 140 9.09 9.03 1.59
C SER A 140 10.40 9.78 1.77
N PHE A 141 10.41 10.85 2.56
CA PHE A 141 11.58 11.73 2.78
C PHE A 141 12.29 11.42 4.11
N SER A 142 12.19 10.18 4.61
CA SER A 142 12.87 9.75 5.85
C SER A 142 14.38 10.02 5.84
N HIS A 143 15.05 9.83 4.69
CA HIS A 143 16.46 10.15 4.53
C HIS A 143 16.77 11.63 4.83
N HIS A 144 15.94 12.56 4.35
CA HIS A 144 16.11 14.00 4.57
C HIS A 144 15.86 14.37 6.03
N LEU A 145 14.83 13.76 6.64
CA LEU A 145 14.55 13.93 8.07
C LEU A 145 15.74 13.49 8.93
N GLU A 146 16.33 12.32 8.64
CA GLU A 146 17.52 11.79 9.32
C GLU A 146 18.76 12.68 9.13
N ASN A 147 18.81 13.44 8.03
CA ASN A 147 19.87 14.41 7.72
C ASN A 147 19.53 15.86 8.13
N ASN A 148 18.55 16.04 9.02
CA ASN A 148 18.15 17.33 9.59
C ASN A 148 17.62 18.36 8.57
N VAL A 149 17.02 17.91 7.46
CA VAL A 149 16.18 18.77 6.63
C VAL A 149 14.92 19.13 7.41
N GLU A 150 14.53 20.39 7.36
CA GLU A 150 13.37 20.90 8.09
C GLU A 150 12.05 20.43 7.44
N PHE A 151 11.13 19.94 8.25
CA PHE A 151 9.77 19.59 7.84
C PHE A 151 8.81 20.63 8.39
N ILE A 152 8.09 21.34 7.52
CA ILE A 152 7.22 22.46 7.93
C ILE A 152 5.78 22.17 7.50
N ALA A 153 4.86 22.18 8.45
CA ALA A 153 3.43 22.06 8.18
C ALA A 153 2.83 23.40 7.73
N HIS A 154 2.10 23.40 6.61
CA HIS A 154 1.48 24.61 6.06
C HIS A 154 0.00 24.41 5.69
N GLU A 155 -0.89 25.23 6.24
CA GLU A 155 -2.34 25.04 6.08
C GLU A 155 -2.84 25.28 4.65
N LYS A 156 -2.18 26.15 3.89
CA LYS A 156 -2.60 26.46 2.51
C LYS A 156 -2.42 25.31 1.52
N CYS A 157 -1.65 24.25 1.82
CA CYS A 157 -1.53 23.06 0.96
C CYS A 157 -2.41 21.88 1.42
N ARG A 158 -3.45 22.14 2.22
CA ARG A 158 -4.48 21.15 2.58
C ARG A 158 -5.39 20.81 1.40
N GLU A 159 -6.03 19.64 1.50
CA GLU A 159 -7.12 19.26 0.59
C GLU A 159 -8.32 20.22 0.72
N GLN A 160 -9.28 20.11 -0.18
CA GLN A 160 -10.55 20.85 -0.15
C GLN A 160 -11.16 20.96 1.25
N LEU A 161 -11.45 22.19 1.67
CA LEU A 161 -12.08 22.50 2.95
C LEU A 161 -13.59 22.28 2.90
N GLY A 162 -14.22 22.15 4.08
CA GLY A 162 -15.68 22.02 4.21
C GLY A 162 -16.22 20.66 3.76
N LEU A 163 -17.48 20.37 4.11
CA LEU A 163 -18.27 19.14 3.85
C LEU A 163 -17.59 17.81 4.21
N LEU A 164 -16.53 17.45 3.51
CA LEU A 164 -15.82 16.18 3.64
C LEU A 164 -15.07 16.17 4.97
N THR A 165 -15.58 15.38 5.92
CA THR A 165 -15.02 15.28 7.26
C THR A 165 -13.62 14.65 7.24
N CYS A 166 -13.29 13.83 6.25
CA CYS A 166 -11.92 13.33 6.07
C CYS A 166 -10.85 14.41 5.81
N ASN A 167 -11.25 15.63 5.43
CA ASN A 167 -10.36 16.77 5.23
C ASN A 167 -10.29 17.72 6.42
N LYS A 168 -11.10 17.46 7.46
CA LYS A 168 -11.06 18.16 8.74
C LYS A 168 -9.83 17.69 9.53
N ALA A 169 -9.02 18.63 10.00
CA ALA A 169 -7.85 18.33 10.82
C ALA A 169 -8.27 17.97 12.25
N LEU A 170 -7.49 17.10 12.89
CA LEU A 170 -7.56 16.87 14.34
C LEU A 170 -7.04 18.11 15.11
N PRO A 171 -7.30 18.21 16.44
CA PRO A 171 -6.78 19.31 17.25
C PRO A 171 -5.27 19.50 17.06
N LEU A 172 -4.81 20.73 16.85
CA LEU A 172 -3.41 21.01 16.54
C LEU A 172 -2.48 20.47 17.63
N SER A 173 -2.88 20.59 18.91
CA SER A 173 -2.14 20.05 20.05
C SER A 173 -1.91 18.53 19.97
N GLN A 174 -2.90 17.79 19.45
CA GLN A 174 -2.78 16.35 19.23
C GLN A 174 -1.77 16.07 18.11
N THR A 175 -1.94 16.72 16.96
CA THR A 175 -1.07 16.51 15.79
C THR A 175 0.39 16.86 16.10
N MET A 176 0.66 17.95 16.82
CA MET A 176 2.01 18.32 17.27
C MET A 176 2.64 17.26 18.19
N LYS A 177 1.83 16.64 19.06
CA LYS A 177 2.30 15.58 19.96
C LYS A 177 2.62 14.29 19.20
N GLU A 178 1.85 13.96 18.17
CA GLU A 178 2.05 12.77 17.34
C GLU A 178 3.25 12.91 16.39
N PHE A 179 3.52 14.13 15.91
CA PHE A 179 4.58 14.42 14.94
C PHE A 179 5.57 15.48 15.46
N PRO A 180 6.35 15.21 16.52
CA PRO A 180 7.22 16.20 17.16
C PRO A 180 8.39 16.68 16.28
N ASN A 181 8.65 16.02 15.15
CA ASN A 181 9.72 16.37 14.21
C ASN A 181 9.25 17.28 13.06
N VAL A 182 7.99 17.74 13.09
CA VAL A 182 7.43 18.66 12.09
C VAL A 182 7.19 20.00 12.78
N ASP A 183 7.65 21.09 12.15
CA ASP A 183 7.35 22.45 12.61
C ASP A 183 5.92 22.85 12.21
N PHE A 184 5.09 23.11 13.21
CA PHE A 184 3.72 23.58 13.05
C PHE A 184 3.55 25.08 13.32
N SER A 185 4.63 25.86 13.39
CA SER A 185 4.61 27.30 13.70
C SER A 185 3.74 28.12 12.73
N LEU A 186 3.52 27.62 11.51
CA LEU A 186 2.69 28.24 10.47
C LEU A 186 1.23 27.75 10.48
N CYS A 187 0.84 26.86 11.39
CA CYS A 187 -0.53 26.39 11.56
C CYS A 187 -1.27 27.23 12.61
N THR A 188 -2.47 27.69 12.27
CA THR A 188 -3.29 28.63 13.05
C THR A 188 -4.66 28.07 13.45
N TYR A 189 -5.04 26.88 12.97
CA TYR A 189 -6.39 26.35 13.16
C TYR A 189 -6.74 26.03 14.62
N GLY A 190 -5.76 25.73 15.48
CA GLY A 190 -5.98 25.54 16.93
C GLY A 190 -6.62 24.20 17.31
N GLU A 191 -7.37 24.16 18.41
CA GLU A 191 -8.00 22.92 18.91
C GLU A 191 -9.24 22.51 18.10
N GLU A 192 -9.93 23.48 17.51
CA GLU A 192 -11.03 23.25 16.59
C GLU A 192 -10.61 23.79 15.23
N ASP A 193 -10.67 22.97 14.18
CA ASP A 193 -10.19 23.35 12.85
C ASP A 193 -10.95 24.55 12.23
N SER A 194 -10.55 25.77 12.59
CA SER A 194 -11.25 27.00 12.23
C SER A 194 -11.25 27.28 10.73
N MET A 195 -10.30 26.71 9.99
CA MET A 195 -10.22 26.80 8.54
C MET A 195 -11.31 25.96 7.87
N TRP A 196 -11.54 24.72 8.35
CA TRP A 196 -12.58 23.84 7.83
C TRP A 196 -13.99 24.28 8.26
N HIS A 197 -14.17 24.77 9.49
CA HIS A 197 -15.48 25.15 10.04
C HIS A 197 -16.12 26.41 9.40
N LYS A 198 -15.46 27.13 8.49
CA LYS A 198 -16.05 28.32 7.84
C LYS A 198 -17.32 27.99 7.05
N ARG A 199 -17.36 26.80 6.43
CA ARG A 199 -18.49 26.28 5.68
C ARG A 199 -18.52 24.75 5.80
N PRO A 200 -19.02 24.20 6.93
CA PRO A 200 -19.00 22.76 7.15
C PRO A 200 -19.99 22.03 6.24
N GLU A 201 -21.00 22.71 5.69
CA GLU A 201 -22.08 22.12 4.90
C GLU A 201 -21.79 22.00 3.39
N VAL A 202 -20.71 22.64 2.90
CA VAL A 202 -20.38 22.67 1.47
C VAL A 202 -18.87 22.57 1.27
N ARG A 203 -18.45 21.94 0.18
CA ARG A 203 -17.02 21.94 -0.20
C ARG A 203 -16.56 23.36 -0.54
N GLU A 204 -15.26 23.59 -0.36
CA GLU A 204 -14.56 24.78 -0.78
C GLU A 204 -14.84 25.07 -2.25
N HIS A 205 -15.14 26.33 -2.55
CA HIS A 205 -15.44 26.73 -3.92
C HIS A 205 -14.16 26.66 -4.77
N PRO A 206 -14.18 26.17 -6.02
CA PRO A 206 -12.99 26.06 -6.87
C PRO A 206 -12.14 27.33 -6.98
N VAL A 207 -12.78 28.50 -7.11
CA VAL A 207 -12.11 29.81 -7.13
C VAL A 207 -11.33 30.09 -5.83
N GLU A 208 -11.89 29.72 -4.68
CA GLU A 208 -11.25 29.94 -3.38
C GLU A 208 -10.06 29.00 -3.19
N GLU A 209 -10.20 27.74 -3.58
CA GLU A 209 -9.11 26.77 -3.58
C GLU A 209 -7.97 27.23 -4.52
N ALA A 210 -8.30 27.70 -5.73
CA ALA A 210 -7.31 28.25 -6.66
C ALA A 210 -6.61 29.48 -6.11
N ASN A 211 -7.32 30.39 -5.43
CA ASN A 211 -6.72 31.53 -4.74
C ASN A 211 -5.80 31.08 -3.60
N ARG A 212 -6.22 30.11 -2.78
CA ARG A 212 -5.42 29.55 -1.70
C ARG A 212 -4.14 28.88 -2.23
N ALA A 213 -4.23 28.14 -3.33
CA ALA A 213 -3.09 27.54 -4.01
C ALA A 213 -2.14 28.61 -4.59
N TYR A 214 -2.67 29.65 -5.23
CA TYR A 214 -1.88 30.78 -5.72
C TYR A 214 -1.15 31.51 -4.59
N GLU A 215 -1.82 31.81 -3.49
CA GLU A 215 -1.20 32.43 -2.33
C GLU A 215 -0.17 31.50 -1.66
N PHE A 216 -0.38 30.17 -1.65
CA PHE A 216 0.64 29.25 -1.18
C PHE A 216 1.92 29.35 -2.01
N LEU A 217 1.79 29.38 -3.34
CA LEU A 217 2.95 29.46 -4.22
C LEU A 217 3.61 30.83 -4.19
N THR A 218 2.86 31.93 -4.14
CA THR A 218 3.39 33.29 -4.25
C THR A 218 3.73 33.94 -2.92
N ASP A 219 2.92 33.74 -1.87
CA ASP A 219 3.17 34.37 -0.57
C ASP A 219 4.08 33.57 0.33
N PHE A 220 4.19 32.26 0.08
CA PHE A 220 5.06 31.38 0.86
C PHE A 220 6.22 30.85 0.02
N VAL A 221 5.97 29.93 -0.93
CA VAL A 221 7.03 29.21 -1.68
C VAL A 221 7.99 30.16 -2.41
N MET A 222 7.48 31.13 -3.16
CA MET A 222 8.29 32.08 -3.93
C MET A 222 9.21 32.92 -3.03
N LYS A 223 8.77 33.27 -1.81
CA LYS A 223 9.52 34.12 -0.87
C LYS A 223 10.56 33.36 -0.06
N ARG A 224 10.56 32.02 -0.15
CA ARG A 224 11.54 31.16 0.53
C ARG A 224 12.92 31.30 -0.08
N SER A 225 13.96 31.18 0.74
CA SER A 225 15.35 31.21 0.27
C SER A 225 15.77 29.90 -0.39
N GLU A 226 15.13 28.78 -0.05
CA GLU A 226 15.43 27.45 -0.59
C GLU A 226 15.16 27.40 -2.11
N GLU A 227 16.10 26.86 -2.86
CA GLU A 227 16.02 26.70 -4.32
C GLU A 227 15.37 25.38 -4.72
N GLU A 228 15.54 24.33 -3.92
CA GLU A 228 14.94 23.00 -4.13
C GLU A 228 14.15 22.58 -2.90
N MET A 229 12.91 22.13 -3.09
CA MET A 229 12.00 21.79 -1.99
C MET A 229 11.03 20.66 -2.36
N ALA A 230 10.48 20.01 -1.35
CA ALA A 230 9.40 19.04 -1.52
C ALA A 230 8.09 19.60 -0.95
N VAL A 231 6.97 19.29 -1.60
CA VAL A 231 5.61 19.64 -1.14
C VAL A 231 4.77 18.38 -1.10
N VAL A 232 4.42 17.91 0.09
CA VAL A 232 3.60 16.69 0.29
C VAL A 232 2.18 17.06 0.68
N CYS A 233 1.22 16.80 -0.21
CA CYS A 233 -0.16 17.27 -0.11
C CYS A 233 -1.19 16.31 -0.76
N HIS A 234 -2.21 16.83 -1.44
CA HIS A 234 -3.46 16.13 -1.75
C HIS A 234 -3.90 16.30 -3.20
N SER A 235 -4.79 15.42 -3.64
CA SER A 235 -5.22 15.29 -5.04
C SER A 235 -5.88 16.54 -5.61
N ALA A 236 -6.96 17.05 -4.99
CA ALA A 236 -7.70 18.17 -5.59
C ALA A 236 -6.87 19.46 -5.52
N PHE A 237 -6.15 19.67 -4.41
CA PHE A 237 -5.18 20.76 -4.30
C PHE A 237 -4.14 20.75 -5.44
N LEU A 238 -3.49 19.62 -5.69
CA LEU A 238 -2.50 19.49 -6.79
C LEU A 238 -3.16 19.70 -8.16
N PHE A 239 -4.36 19.17 -8.35
CA PHE A 239 -5.11 19.37 -9.58
C PHE A 239 -5.40 20.86 -9.83
N SER A 240 -5.83 21.59 -8.80
CA SER A 240 -6.07 23.03 -8.84
C SER A 240 -4.77 23.82 -9.11
N VAL A 241 -3.65 23.42 -8.48
CA VAL A 241 -2.32 24.02 -8.75
C VAL A 241 -1.98 23.94 -10.24
N PHE A 242 -2.04 22.77 -10.86
CA PHE A 242 -1.56 22.58 -12.23
C PHE A 242 -2.59 22.89 -13.33
N ASN A 243 -3.85 23.12 -12.97
CA ASN A 243 -4.88 23.50 -13.94
C ASN A 243 -5.36 24.95 -13.78
N CYS A 244 -5.23 25.58 -12.61
CA CYS A 244 -5.76 26.93 -12.36
C CYS A 244 -4.68 27.97 -12.05
N VAL A 245 -3.48 27.55 -11.62
CA VAL A 245 -2.49 28.46 -11.02
C VAL A 245 -1.17 28.48 -11.79
N VAL A 246 -0.70 27.30 -12.19
CA VAL A 246 0.59 27.11 -12.86
C VAL A 246 0.36 26.79 -14.33
N ASP A 247 0.97 27.56 -15.22
CA ASP A 247 1.00 27.28 -16.65
C ASP A 247 2.08 26.24 -16.96
N VAL A 248 1.64 25.04 -17.35
CA VAL A 248 2.50 23.91 -17.68
C VAL A 248 2.60 23.66 -19.20
N GLY A 249 2.19 24.64 -20.01
CA GLY A 249 2.29 24.57 -21.47
C GLY A 249 1.42 23.48 -22.11
N GLY A 250 0.38 23.01 -21.41
CA GLY A 250 -0.48 21.92 -21.87
C GLY A 250 0.13 20.52 -21.72
N ASP A 251 1.11 20.33 -20.84
CA ASP A 251 1.62 18.99 -20.50
C ASP A 251 0.53 18.16 -19.80
N GLU A 252 -0.11 17.26 -20.56
CA GLU A 252 -1.19 16.40 -20.08
C GLU A 252 -0.79 15.51 -18.90
N THR A 253 0.50 15.17 -18.78
CA THR A 253 0.98 14.38 -17.64
C THR A 253 0.91 15.21 -16.38
N ILE A 254 1.41 16.45 -16.40
CA ILE A 254 1.41 17.33 -15.22
C ILE A 254 -0.01 17.75 -14.84
N GLU A 255 -0.86 18.04 -15.82
CA GLU A 255 -2.26 18.45 -15.62
C GLU A 255 -3.16 17.31 -15.11
N SER A 256 -2.74 16.04 -15.28
CA SER A 256 -3.51 14.88 -14.84
C SER A 256 -3.56 14.74 -13.31
N TRP A 257 -4.56 14.01 -12.81
CA TRP A 257 -4.62 13.60 -11.41
C TRP A 257 -3.35 12.89 -10.99
N PHE A 258 -2.77 13.31 -9.85
CA PHE A 258 -1.67 12.58 -9.24
C PHE A 258 -2.16 11.24 -8.70
N GLY A 259 -1.44 10.16 -8.98
CA GLY A 259 -1.59 8.86 -8.33
C GLY A 259 -1.26 8.94 -6.84
N THR A 260 -1.80 8.01 -6.04
CA THR A 260 -1.49 7.94 -4.61
C THR A 260 0.01 7.68 -4.41
N GLY A 261 0.64 8.49 -3.55
CA GLY A 261 2.09 8.44 -3.32
C GLY A 261 2.96 9.00 -4.44
N GLU A 262 2.41 9.35 -5.61
CA GLU A 262 3.18 9.80 -6.78
C GLU A 262 3.98 11.08 -6.49
N ILE A 263 5.25 11.10 -6.91
CA ILE A 263 6.11 12.29 -6.93
C ILE A 263 6.27 12.80 -8.36
N ARG A 264 5.98 14.10 -8.58
CA ARG A 264 6.34 14.81 -9.81
C ARG A 264 7.30 15.96 -9.48
N SER A 265 8.44 15.97 -10.15
CA SER A 265 9.48 17.00 -10.00
C SER A 265 9.35 18.04 -11.10
N LEU A 266 9.28 19.31 -10.73
CA LEU A 266 9.07 20.43 -11.64
C LEU A 266 10.10 21.54 -11.41
N GLU A 267 10.53 22.16 -12.49
CA GLU A 267 11.23 23.44 -12.46
C GLU A 267 10.18 24.54 -12.65
N GLN A 268 9.99 25.35 -11.61
CA GLN A 268 8.99 26.42 -11.55
C GLN A 268 9.65 27.78 -11.76
N LEU A 269 9.25 28.46 -12.82
CA LEU A 269 9.63 29.83 -13.18
C LEU A 269 8.54 30.80 -12.72
N THR A 270 8.93 31.84 -11.99
CA THR A 270 8.01 32.89 -11.53
C THR A 270 8.42 34.25 -12.10
N SER A 271 7.47 35.00 -12.64
CA SER A 271 7.70 36.31 -13.26
C SER A 271 6.56 37.31 -13.02
N THR A 272 6.82 38.60 -13.23
CA THR A 272 5.80 39.65 -13.26
C THR A 272 5.22 39.84 -14.66
N ASP A 273 3.98 40.32 -14.77
CA ASP A 273 3.44 40.76 -16.07
C ASP A 273 4.15 42.02 -16.59
N GLU A 274 4.74 41.96 -17.80
CA GLU A 274 4.80 43.10 -18.72
C GLU A 274 3.97 42.77 -19.97
N GLU A 275 2.97 43.61 -20.28
CA GLU A 275 2.17 43.49 -21.50
C GLU A 275 3.06 43.65 -22.76
N LYS A 276 3.46 42.54 -23.39
CA LYS A 276 3.78 42.51 -24.82
C LYS A 276 3.31 41.20 -25.47
N GLU A 277 2.22 41.30 -26.22
CA GLU A 277 1.80 40.30 -27.20
C GLU A 277 2.86 40.15 -28.30
N SER A 278 3.37 38.93 -28.52
CA SER A 278 3.85 38.55 -29.86
C SER A 278 3.70 37.05 -30.12
N ASN A 279 2.96 36.76 -31.19
CA ASN A 279 2.69 35.46 -31.79
C ASN A 279 3.94 34.68 -32.23
N HIS A 280 4.03 33.38 -31.92
CA HIS A 280 4.57 32.41 -32.89
C HIS A 280 4.10 30.96 -32.66
N ASP A 281 3.61 30.34 -33.75
CA ASP A 281 3.26 28.93 -33.93
C ASP A 281 4.45 28.21 -34.62
N PRO A 282 4.69 26.90 -34.39
CA PRO A 282 5.98 26.26 -34.44
C PRO A 282 6.23 25.53 -35.76
N ARG A 283 7.51 25.27 -36.06
CA ARG A 283 7.96 24.13 -36.89
C ARG A 283 9.49 24.08 -36.99
N GLN A 284 10.00 22.85 -37.07
CA GLN A 284 11.38 22.39 -37.33
C GLN A 284 12.19 22.11 -36.03
N GLN A 285 12.89 20.99 -35.85
CA GLN A 285 13.53 20.11 -36.82
C GLN A 285 13.79 18.70 -36.23
N LYS A 286 13.96 17.74 -37.13
CA LYS A 286 14.18 16.31 -36.97
C LYS A 286 15.67 15.94 -36.84
N GLU A 287 15.89 14.75 -36.27
CA GLU A 287 16.93 13.73 -36.57
C GLU A 287 18.39 13.99 -36.14
N GLU A 288 18.92 13.09 -35.30
CA GLU A 288 20.18 12.38 -35.60
C GLU A 288 20.33 11.05 -34.82
N ILE A 289 20.92 10.06 -35.50
CA ILE A 289 21.14 8.67 -35.13
C ILE A 289 22.64 8.46 -34.88
N CYS A 290 23.06 7.64 -33.90
CA CYS A 290 24.17 6.68 -34.06
C CYS A 290 24.25 5.61 -32.94
N LYS A 291 24.87 4.49 -33.32
CA LYS A 291 24.74 3.09 -32.86
C LYS A 291 25.78 2.59 -31.83
N ASP A 292 25.37 1.51 -31.14
CA ASP A 292 26.02 0.24 -30.74
C ASP A 292 27.34 0.19 -29.92
N GLY A 293 27.35 -0.70 -28.92
CA GLY A 293 28.55 -1.32 -28.34
C GLY A 293 28.32 -2.11 -27.04
N GLU A 294 28.18 -3.44 -27.14
CA GLU A 294 28.17 -4.42 -26.04
C GLU A 294 29.55 -4.56 -25.34
N ASP A 295 29.61 -4.93 -24.05
CA ASP A 295 30.00 -6.30 -23.61
C ASP A 295 29.92 -6.52 -22.08
N LYS A 296 29.79 -7.79 -21.70
CA LYS A 296 29.57 -8.39 -20.37
C LYS A 296 30.88 -8.65 -19.60
N ASP A 297 30.85 -8.69 -18.26
CA ASP A 297 30.98 -9.97 -17.51
C ASP A 297 31.11 -9.85 -15.97
N THR A 298 30.25 -10.63 -15.30
CA THR A 298 30.40 -11.42 -14.07
C THR A 298 30.93 -10.84 -12.75
N CYS A 299 30.12 -11.01 -11.69
CA CYS A 299 30.57 -11.35 -10.34
C CYS A 299 29.68 -12.43 -9.72
N LYS A 300 30.32 -13.46 -9.13
CA LYS A 300 29.70 -14.63 -8.51
C LYS A 300 29.17 -14.28 -7.11
N ALA A 301 27.86 -14.41 -6.87
CA ALA A 301 27.25 -14.32 -5.54
C ALA A 301 27.06 -15.72 -4.92
N SER A 302 27.18 -15.80 -3.60
CA SER A 302 27.02 -17.01 -2.79
C SER A 302 25.59 -17.56 -2.84
N PHE A 303 25.45 -18.88 -2.85
CA PHE A 303 24.22 -19.66 -3.09
C PHE A 303 23.09 -19.56 -2.02
N SER A 304 22.93 -18.43 -1.33
CA SER A 304 21.84 -18.19 -0.35
C SER A 304 20.80 -17.17 -0.80
N GLU A 305 20.90 -16.60 -2.01
CA GLU A 305 20.05 -15.47 -2.44
C GLU A 305 18.70 -15.87 -3.05
N PHE A 306 18.52 -17.11 -3.51
CA PHE A 306 17.33 -17.51 -4.28
C PHE A 306 16.42 -18.47 -3.52
N PRO A 307 15.08 -18.32 -3.65
CA PRO A 307 14.15 -19.35 -3.21
C PRO A 307 14.51 -20.73 -3.74
N THR A 308 14.42 -21.76 -2.89
CA THR A 308 14.87 -23.11 -3.21
C THR A 308 13.71 -24.11 -3.13
N ILE A 309 13.55 -24.89 -4.20
CA ILE A 309 12.62 -26.00 -4.31
C ILE A 309 13.45 -27.26 -4.55
N VAL A 310 13.05 -28.38 -3.97
CA VAL A 310 13.66 -29.69 -4.25
C VAL A 310 12.65 -30.54 -5.02
N TYR A 311 12.97 -30.89 -6.25
CA TYR A 311 12.14 -31.75 -7.10
C TYR A 311 12.89 -33.04 -7.39
N LYS A 312 12.29 -34.19 -7.08
CA LYS A 312 12.92 -35.52 -7.25
C LYS A 312 14.33 -35.63 -6.66
N GLY A 313 14.57 -34.91 -5.56
CA GLY A 313 15.86 -34.89 -4.85
C GLY A 313 16.89 -33.91 -5.41
N GLU A 314 16.58 -33.14 -6.47
CA GLU A 314 17.46 -32.11 -7.02
C GLU A 314 17.02 -30.72 -6.57
N SER A 315 17.96 -29.89 -6.09
CA SER A 315 17.70 -28.49 -5.74
C SER A 315 17.55 -27.63 -7.00
N ILE A 316 16.43 -26.91 -7.08
CA ILE A 316 16.08 -25.94 -8.10
C ILE A 316 16.00 -24.56 -7.43
N TYR A 317 16.82 -23.64 -7.91
CA TYR A 317 16.82 -22.25 -7.43
C TYR A 317 15.95 -21.38 -8.35
N LEU A 318 14.92 -20.75 -7.78
CA LEU A 318 14.08 -19.81 -8.52
C LEU A 318 14.84 -18.49 -8.72
N LYS A 319 15.38 -18.32 -9.92
CA LYS A 319 16.08 -17.09 -10.31
C LYS A 319 15.10 -15.93 -10.46
N ASP A 320 15.57 -14.70 -10.24
CA ASP A 320 14.74 -13.49 -10.26
C ASP A 320 13.98 -13.27 -11.58
N ASN A 321 14.51 -13.73 -12.71
CA ASN A 321 13.85 -13.62 -14.01
C ASN A 321 12.59 -14.49 -14.17
N LEU A 322 12.32 -15.41 -13.24
CA LEU A 322 11.09 -16.21 -13.19
C LEU A 322 9.97 -15.52 -12.40
N PHE A 323 10.32 -14.51 -11.60
CA PHE A 323 9.38 -13.79 -10.78
C PHE A 323 8.70 -12.69 -11.56
N GLN A 324 7.38 -12.70 -11.54
CA GLN A 324 6.54 -11.61 -11.98
C GLN A 324 6.26 -10.73 -10.76
N VAL A 325 6.55 -9.44 -10.87
CA VAL A 325 6.10 -8.47 -9.88
C VAL A 325 4.58 -8.59 -9.76
N TYR A 326 4.09 -8.75 -8.53
CA TYR A 326 2.68 -8.61 -8.26
C TYR A 326 2.34 -7.13 -8.45
N ASP A 327 1.81 -6.83 -9.62
CA ASP A 327 1.10 -5.60 -9.92
C ASP A 327 -0.36 -5.88 -9.57
N PRO A 328 -0.90 -5.32 -8.47
CA PRO A 328 -2.30 -5.53 -8.15
C PRO A 328 -3.13 -5.11 -9.37
N PRO A 329 -4.11 -5.93 -9.80
CA PRO A 329 -4.89 -5.58 -10.97
C PRO A 329 -5.47 -4.19 -10.78
N ALA A 330 -5.15 -3.28 -11.71
CA ALA A 330 -5.85 -2.02 -11.82
C ALA A 330 -7.34 -2.33 -11.79
N LEU A 331 -8.09 -1.70 -10.89
CA LEU A 331 -9.55 -1.71 -10.91
C LEU A 331 -9.96 -1.53 -12.38
N LYS A 332 -10.62 -2.54 -12.97
CA LYS A 332 -11.01 -2.52 -14.38
C LYS A 332 -11.96 -1.35 -14.63
N THR A 333 -11.40 -0.18 -14.90
CA THR A 333 -12.01 0.83 -15.74
C THR A 333 -11.57 0.49 -17.16
N SER A 334 -12.56 0.29 -18.04
CA SER A 334 -12.33 0.09 -19.45
C SER A 334 -11.58 1.30 -20.03
N ASN A 335 -10.32 1.13 -20.40
CA ASN A 335 -9.78 1.41 -21.74
C ASN A 335 -8.25 1.21 -21.80
N GLU A 336 -7.86 0.39 -22.78
CA GLU A 336 -6.63 0.32 -23.59
C GLU A 336 -5.23 0.49 -22.94
N GLU A 337 -4.49 -0.63 -23.04
CA GLU A 337 -3.07 -0.81 -23.36
C GLU A 337 -2.10 0.37 -23.19
N ASN A 338 -1.15 0.22 -22.26
CA ASN A 338 0.21 0.69 -22.49
C ASN A 338 1.25 -0.18 -21.77
N GLU A 339 2.29 -0.51 -22.52
CA GLU A 339 3.38 -1.43 -22.21
C GLU A 339 4.22 -0.94 -21.03
N ARG A 340 4.40 -1.79 -20.00
CA ARG A 340 5.37 -1.56 -18.92
C ARG A 340 6.70 -2.20 -19.29
N THR A 341 7.72 -1.36 -19.45
CA THR A 341 9.12 -1.78 -19.60
C THR A 341 9.74 -2.09 -18.25
N ASN A 342 10.45 -3.22 -18.19
CA ASN A 342 11.18 -3.72 -17.03
C ASN A 342 12.43 -2.88 -16.72
N VAL A 343 12.56 -2.41 -15.47
CA VAL A 343 13.84 -2.02 -14.86
C VAL A 343 13.94 -2.68 -13.47
N ALA A 344 15.13 -3.21 -13.18
CA ALA A 344 15.39 -4.29 -12.24
C ALA A 344 15.48 -3.91 -10.74
N LEU A 345 14.98 -4.86 -9.93
CA LEU A 345 15.52 -5.39 -8.65
C LEU A 345 15.89 -4.40 -7.52
N ASN A 346 14.94 -4.20 -6.59
CA ASN A 346 15.18 -3.94 -5.17
C ASN A 346 14.11 -4.70 -4.33
N ASN A 347 14.52 -5.21 -3.17
CA ASN A 347 14.01 -6.44 -2.51
C ASN A 347 12.62 -6.39 -1.80
N ASP A 348 11.81 -5.35 -1.98
CA ASP A 348 10.55 -5.17 -1.22
C ASP A 348 9.26 -5.27 -2.05
N ILE A 349 9.37 -5.65 -3.33
CA ILE A 349 8.22 -5.85 -4.20
C ILE A 349 7.74 -7.30 -4.09
N ILE A 350 6.49 -7.48 -3.66
CA ILE A 350 5.85 -8.80 -3.69
C ILE A 350 5.91 -9.31 -5.12
N SER A 351 6.47 -10.50 -5.29
CA SER A 351 6.57 -11.10 -6.61
C SER A 351 6.19 -12.58 -6.55
N THR A 352 5.67 -13.10 -7.65
CA THR A 352 5.19 -14.48 -7.73
C THR A 352 5.87 -15.21 -8.87
N ALA A 353 6.15 -16.48 -8.67
CA ALA A 353 6.65 -17.37 -9.72
C ALA A 353 5.81 -18.64 -9.71
N THR A 354 5.32 -19.05 -10.87
CA THR A 354 4.71 -20.37 -11.03
C THR A 354 5.77 -21.44 -10.90
N ILE A 355 5.50 -22.46 -10.09
CA ILE A 355 6.38 -23.61 -9.94
C ILE A 355 5.99 -24.62 -11.01
N LYS A 356 6.84 -24.76 -12.03
CA LYS A 356 6.59 -25.63 -13.20
C LYS A 356 6.22 -27.06 -12.80
N GLU A 357 6.90 -27.62 -11.82
CA GLU A 357 6.67 -28.98 -11.31
C GLU A 357 5.42 -29.09 -10.42
N GLY A 358 4.77 -27.96 -10.09
CA GLY A 358 3.55 -27.87 -9.28
C GLY A 358 2.31 -27.38 -10.04
N GLU A 359 2.34 -27.35 -11.37
CA GLU A 359 1.23 -26.89 -12.22
C GLU A 359 -0.11 -27.59 -11.94
N LYS A 360 -0.08 -28.88 -11.58
CA LYS A 360 -1.29 -29.66 -11.29
C LYS A 360 -2.16 -29.08 -10.16
N VAL A 361 -1.54 -28.35 -9.24
CA VAL A 361 -2.21 -27.67 -8.12
C VAL A 361 -2.08 -26.16 -8.21
N ASN A 362 -1.67 -25.63 -9.37
CA ASN A 362 -1.38 -24.21 -9.57
C ASN A 362 -0.43 -23.66 -8.48
N LEU A 363 0.61 -24.44 -8.13
CA LEU A 363 1.54 -24.06 -7.07
C LEU A 363 2.36 -22.84 -7.50
N LYS A 364 2.30 -21.79 -6.67
CA LYS A 364 3.07 -20.56 -6.87
C LYS A 364 3.94 -20.28 -5.66
N TYR A 365 5.14 -19.80 -5.92
CA TYR A 365 6.02 -19.22 -4.91
C TYR A 365 5.77 -17.72 -4.83
N VAL A 366 5.68 -17.18 -3.62
CA VAL A 366 5.51 -15.75 -3.36
C VAL A 366 6.73 -15.24 -2.60
N LYS A 367 7.46 -14.30 -3.17
CA LYS A 367 8.66 -13.70 -2.60
C LYS A 367 8.32 -12.36 -1.93
N SER A 368 8.91 -12.10 -0.77
CA SER A 368 8.80 -10.83 -0.03
C SER A 368 7.36 -10.42 0.35
N PHE A 369 6.49 -11.36 0.73
CA PHE A 369 5.10 -11.05 1.12
C PHE A 369 5.00 -10.37 2.50
N LEU A 370 5.83 -10.79 3.45
CA LEU A 370 5.98 -10.19 4.77
C LEU A 370 7.38 -9.65 4.96
N THR A 371 7.48 -8.48 5.57
CA THR A 371 8.77 -7.93 6.03
C THR A 371 9.31 -8.68 7.25
N GLU A 372 10.60 -8.47 7.54
CA GLU A 372 11.22 -9.00 8.75
C GLU A 372 10.57 -8.52 10.05
N ASN A 373 10.07 -7.29 10.06
CA ASN A 373 9.38 -6.72 11.21
C ASN A 373 7.99 -7.35 11.36
N GLU A 374 7.23 -7.51 10.26
CA GLU A 374 5.91 -8.11 10.29
C GLU A 374 5.94 -9.57 10.74
N THR A 375 6.89 -10.36 10.24
CA THR A 375 7.10 -11.75 10.69
C THR A 375 7.42 -11.83 12.19
N SER A 376 8.18 -10.86 12.71
CA SER A 376 8.49 -10.78 14.14
C SER A 376 7.27 -10.36 14.97
N SER A 377 6.47 -9.41 14.48
CA SER A 377 5.25 -8.94 15.13
C SER A 377 4.22 -10.05 15.30
N VAL A 378 3.92 -10.84 14.26
CA VAL A 378 2.93 -11.92 14.36
C VAL A 378 3.34 -13.01 15.36
N ILE A 379 4.63 -13.34 15.43
CA ILE A 379 5.16 -14.27 16.43
C ILE A 379 5.03 -13.67 17.84
N ASN A 380 5.34 -12.38 17.99
CA ASN A 380 5.29 -11.68 19.27
C ASN A 380 3.87 -11.56 19.81
N PHE A 381 2.86 -11.31 18.99
CA PHE A 381 1.46 -11.29 19.44
C PHE A 381 1.08 -12.61 20.12
N CYS A 382 1.38 -13.74 19.47
CA CYS A 382 1.17 -15.07 20.04
C CYS A 382 1.96 -15.32 21.33
N ASN A 383 3.21 -14.85 21.42
CA ASN A 383 4.03 -15.00 22.62
C ASN A 383 3.50 -14.16 23.78
N GLN A 384 3.16 -12.90 23.54
CA GLN A 384 2.74 -11.93 24.57
C GLN A 384 1.45 -12.35 25.26
N ARG A 385 0.48 -12.90 24.51
CA ARG A 385 -0.76 -13.44 25.08
C ARG A 385 -0.67 -14.91 25.52
N ASN A 386 0.52 -15.52 25.45
CA ASN A 386 0.71 -16.94 25.70
C ASN A 386 -0.27 -17.83 24.89
N GLY A 387 -0.53 -17.45 23.63
CA GLY A 387 -1.57 -18.02 22.78
C GLY A 387 -1.24 -19.37 22.14
N TRP A 388 -0.02 -19.88 22.34
CA TRP A 388 0.43 -21.14 21.74
C TRP A 388 -0.20 -22.34 22.43
N THR A 389 -1.07 -23.04 21.71
CA THR A 389 -1.70 -24.28 22.18
C THR A 389 -1.05 -25.49 21.52
N ALA A 390 -0.88 -26.59 22.26
CA ALA A 390 -0.38 -27.84 21.71
C ALA A 390 -1.46 -28.50 20.84
N SER A 391 -1.13 -28.79 19.59
CA SER A 391 -2.08 -29.24 18.56
C SER A 391 -1.83 -30.69 18.17
N ARG A 392 -1.82 -31.60 19.15
CA ARG A 392 -1.60 -33.04 18.91
C ARG A 392 -2.83 -33.70 18.27
N GLN A 393 -2.63 -34.47 17.20
CA GLN A 393 -3.72 -35.23 16.55
C GLN A 393 -3.27 -36.65 16.23
N ASN A 394 -4.16 -37.62 16.44
CA ASN A 394 -3.94 -39.05 16.21
C ASN A 394 -4.82 -39.58 15.05
N LYS A 395 -5.28 -38.67 14.19
CA LYS A 395 -6.02 -38.97 12.97
C LYS A 395 -5.31 -38.29 11.80
N ASP A 396 -5.22 -38.98 10.67
CA ASP A 396 -4.65 -38.43 9.43
C ASP A 396 -5.66 -37.50 8.70
N GLY A 397 -5.26 -36.97 7.54
CA GLY A 397 -6.11 -36.09 6.72
C GLY A 397 -7.41 -36.73 6.24
N ASP A 398 -7.47 -38.06 6.17
CA ASP A 398 -8.66 -38.83 5.77
C ASP A 398 -9.52 -39.27 6.97
N GLY A 399 -9.11 -38.89 8.20
CA GLY A 399 -9.84 -39.19 9.43
C GLY A 399 -9.61 -40.59 10.01
N ASN A 400 -8.69 -41.37 9.43
CA ASN A 400 -8.33 -42.70 9.91
C ASN A 400 -7.50 -42.61 11.19
N GLN A 401 -7.69 -43.58 12.09
CA GLN A 401 -6.94 -43.65 13.34
C GLN A 401 -5.53 -44.18 13.03
N VAL A 402 -4.54 -43.31 13.11
CA VAL A 402 -3.12 -43.63 12.91
C VAL A 402 -2.36 -43.43 14.21
N GLY A 403 -1.03 -43.57 14.18
CA GLY A 403 -0.17 -43.09 15.28
C GLY A 403 -0.31 -41.57 15.48
N VAL A 404 0.74 -40.92 15.98
CA VAL A 404 0.72 -39.46 16.11
C VAL A 404 0.84 -38.83 14.72
N ALA A 405 -0.19 -38.13 14.25
CA ALA A 405 -0.27 -37.50 12.93
C ALA A 405 0.30 -36.07 12.92
N ARG A 406 0.23 -35.36 14.04
CA ARG A 406 0.93 -34.07 14.23
C ARG A 406 1.31 -33.82 15.68
N THR A 407 2.43 -33.13 15.87
CA THR A 407 2.93 -32.68 17.18
C THR A 407 3.42 -31.24 17.09
N SER A 408 2.54 -30.32 16.69
CA SER A 408 2.86 -28.89 16.57
C SER A 408 2.24 -28.07 17.69
N ASN A 409 2.60 -26.78 17.75
CA ASN A 409 1.81 -25.78 18.43
C ASN A 409 1.13 -24.88 17.39
N SER A 410 -0.10 -24.46 17.66
CA SER A 410 -0.77 -23.43 16.85
C SER A 410 -1.21 -22.25 17.71
N CYS A 411 -1.38 -21.12 17.06
CA CYS A 411 -1.85 -19.89 17.66
C CYS A 411 -2.69 -19.12 16.62
N PRO A 412 -4.03 -19.09 16.74
CA PRO A 412 -4.86 -18.25 15.89
C PRO A 412 -4.70 -16.79 16.29
N LEU A 413 -4.52 -15.87 15.34
CA LEU A 413 -4.54 -14.43 15.58
C LEU A 413 -5.96 -13.94 15.90
N LEU A 414 -6.07 -12.77 16.53
CA LEU A 414 -7.37 -12.14 16.77
C LEU A 414 -8.11 -11.91 15.45
N TRP A 415 -9.31 -12.47 15.32
CA TRP A 415 -10.07 -12.40 14.08
C TRP A 415 -10.79 -11.05 13.90
N PRO A 416 -10.35 -10.18 12.96
CA PRO A 416 -10.86 -8.82 12.88
C PRO A 416 -12.34 -8.73 12.52
N LEU A 417 -12.83 -9.59 11.64
CA LEU A 417 -14.25 -9.65 11.27
C LEU A 417 -15.16 -9.88 12.48
N LEU A 418 -14.67 -10.56 13.52
CA LEU A 418 -15.42 -10.83 14.74
C LEU A 418 -15.31 -9.71 15.78
N TYR A 419 -14.14 -9.08 15.89
CA TYR A 419 -13.80 -8.20 17.01
C TYR A 419 -13.83 -6.69 16.66
N LEU A 420 -13.54 -6.29 15.42
CA LEU A 420 -13.60 -4.87 15.00
C LEU A 420 -15.00 -4.24 15.26
N PRO A 421 -16.13 -4.89 14.91
CA PRO A 421 -17.46 -4.33 15.20
C PRO A 421 -17.78 -4.23 16.70
N LYS A 422 -16.96 -4.87 17.56
CA LYS A 422 -17.16 -4.95 19.01
C LYS A 422 -16.23 -4.03 19.80
N ILE A 423 -15.37 -3.25 19.14
CA ILE A 423 -14.41 -2.36 19.80
C ILE A 423 -15.10 -1.43 20.80
N PRO A 424 -16.21 -0.73 20.49
CA PRO A 424 -16.85 0.17 21.46
C PRO A 424 -17.26 -0.55 22.74
N GLN A 425 -17.84 -1.75 22.63
CA GLN A 425 -18.27 -2.55 23.77
C GLN A 425 -17.08 -3.11 24.56
N LEU A 426 -16.01 -3.53 23.88
CA LEU A 426 -14.79 -4.03 24.52
C LEU A 426 -14.05 -2.92 25.26
N LYS A 427 -13.97 -1.70 24.69
CA LYS A 427 -13.41 -0.51 25.36
C LYS A 427 -14.24 -0.12 26.58
N ALA A 428 -15.56 -0.04 26.44
CA ALA A 428 -16.46 0.26 27.56
C ALA A 428 -16.36 -0.76 28.71
N ALA A 429 -16.12 -2.03 28.37
CA ALA A 429 -15.92 -3.11 29.36
C ALA A 429 -14.47 -3.21 29.88
N ASN A 430 -13.55 -2.35 29.45
CA ASN A 430 -12.12 -2.42 29.75
C ASN A 430 -11.47 -3.78 29.41
N ARG A 431 -11.89 -4.38 28.29
CA ARG A 431 -11.46 -5.70 27.80
C ARG A 431 -10.55 -5.63 26.57
N LEU A 432 -10.23 -4.43 26.08
CA LEU A 432 -9.33 -4.21 24.95
C LEU A 432 -8.09 -3.48 25.44
N THR A 433 -6.97 -4.19 25.59
CA THR A 433 -5.68 -3.57 25.90
C THR A 433 -5.04 -2.99 24.63
N PRO A 434 -4.10 -2.03 24.72
CA PRO A 434 -3.41 -1.50 23.55
C PRO A 434 -2.71 -2.58 22.71
N GLU A 435 -2.21 -3.64 23.34
CA GLU A 435 -1.54 -4.75 22.65
C GLU A 435 -2.53 -5.59 21.85
N LEU A 436 -3.72 -5.87 22.41
CA LEU A 436 -4.79 -6.59 21.71
C LEU A 436 -5.39 -5.73 20.59
N GLU A 437 -5.51 -4.42 20.80
CA GLU A 437 -5.93 -3.47 19.78
C GLU A 437 -4.92 -3.44 18.62
N HIS A 438 -3.62 -3.43 18.93
CA HIS A 438 -2.56 -3.49 17.91
C HIS A 438 -2.56 -4.83 17.15
N GLU A 439 -2.66 -5.98 17.82
CA GLU A 439 -2.80 -7.29 17.14
C GLU A 439 -4.02 -7.30 16.21
N LEU A 440 -5.14 -6.75 16.65
CA LEU A 440 -6.39 -6.71 15.89
C LEU A 440 -6.26 -5.89 14.60
N TYR A 441 -5.73 -4.66 14.69
CA TYR A 441 -5.52 -3.81 13.52
C TYR A 441 -4.43 -4.35 12.59
N PHE A 442 -3.33 -4.88 13.14
CA PHE A 442 -2.30 -5.53 12.34
C PHE A 442 -2.87 -6.73 11.56
N THR A 443 -3.65 -7.59 12.23
CA THR A 443 -4.25 -8.77 11.60
C THR A 443 -5.25 -8.36 10.53
N TRP A 444 -5.98 -7.27 10.73
CA TRP A 444 -6.87 -6.70 9.72
C TRP A 444 -6.12 -6.26 8.46
N ASP A 445 -5.07 -5.46 8.62
CA ASP A 445 -4.26 -4.97 7.50
C ASP A 445 -3.63 -6.13 6.71
N LEU A 446 -3.17 -7.16 7.42
CA LEU A 446 -2.61 -8.35 6.81
C LEU A 446 -3.67 -9.18 6.06
N MET A 447 -4.87 -9.36 6.63
CA MET A 447 -5.98 -10.04 5.96
C MET A 447 -6.42 -9.31 4.69
N GLN A 448 -6.46 -7.98 4.71
CA GLN A 448 -6.77 -7.17 3.53
C GLN A 448 -5.72 -7.36 2.43
N ARG A 449 -4.42 -7.30 2.77
CA ARG A 449 -3.33 -7.56 1.81
C ARG A 449 -3.42 -8.94 1.16
N ILE A 450 -3.77 -9.95 1.95
CA ILE A 450 -3.98 -11.32 1.48
C ILE A 450 -5.19 -11.39 0.55
N ALA A 451 -6.32 -10.77 0.93
CA ALA A 451 -7.54 -10.73 0.13
C ALA A 451 -7.28 -10.10 -1.24
N ASP A 452 -6.62 -8.94 -1.26
CA ASP A 452 -6.24 -8.24 -2.48
C ASP A 452 -5.31 -9.11 -3.33
N TYR A 453 -4.26 -9.67 -2.73
CA TYR A 453 -3.30 -10.50 -3.46
C TYR A 453 -3.95 -11.76 -4.09
N LEU A 454 -4.82 -12.42 -3.33
CA LEU A 454 -5.51 -13.63 -3.80
C LEU A 454 -6.73 -13.32 -4.69
N GLN A 455 -7.15 -12.05 -4.77
CA GLN A 455 -8.35 -11.60 -5.47
C GLN A 455 -9.62 -12.30 -4.94
N VAL A 456 -9.74 -12.36 -3.61
CA VAL A 456 -10.87 -12.96 -2.90
C VAL A 456 -11.46 -11.99 -1.87
N PRO A 457 -12.75 -12.09 -1.53
CA PRO A 457 -13.31 -11.28 -0.45
C PRO A 457 -12.62 -11.59 0.89
N VAL A 458 -12.36 -10.58 1.71
CA VAL A 458 -11.76 -10.78 3.04
C VAL A 458 -12.66 -11.63 3.94
N GLU A 459 -13.97 -11.61 3.72
CA GLU A 459 -14.97 -12.42 4.43
C GLU A 459 -14.85 -13.91 4.15
N ASN A 460 -14.11 -14.29 3.11
CA ASN A 460 -13.78 -15.67 2.77
C ASN A 460 -12.48 -16.13 3.44
N ILE A 461 -11.70 -15.25 4.08
CA ILE A 461 -10.44 -15.61 4.73
C ILE A 461 -10.71 -16.05 6.16
N GLU A 462 -10.35 -17.30 6.47
CA GLU A 462 -10.40 -17.84 7.83
C GLU A 462 -9.43 -17.13 8.77
N PRO A 463 -9.64 -17.17 10.10
CA PRO A 463 -8.70 -16.61 11.05
C PRO A 463 -7.28 -17.10 10.80
N LEU A 464 -6.35 -16.15 10.63
CA LEU A 464 -4.96 -16.46 10.36
C LEU A 464 -4.38 -17.31 11.50
N GLN A 465 -3.80 -18.46 11.17
CA GLN A 465 -3.32 -19.41 12.16
C GLN A 465 -1.81 -19.61 12.04
N LEU A 466 -1.07 -19.16 13.05
CA LEU A 466 0.35 -19.47 13.16
C LEU A 466 0.55 -20.91 13.62
N VAL A 467 1.59 -21.54 13.10
CA VAL A 467 2.07 -22.87 13.49
C VAL A 467 3.56 -22.82 13.80
N ARG A 468 3.97 -23.57 14.83
CA ARG A 468 5.36 -23.67 15.29
C ARG A 468 5.78 -25.13 15.42
N TYR A 469 6.97 -25.43 14.91
CA TYR A 469 7.61 -26.75 14.98
C TYR A 469 9.04 -26.62 15.52
N THR A 470 9.38 -27.41 16.53
CA THR A 470 10.76 -27.65 17.00
C THR A 470 11.32 -28.92 16.36
N PRO A 471 12.62 -29.24 16.52
CA PRO A 471 13.19 -30.46 15.93
C PRO A 471 12.42 -31.70 16.37
N GLY A 472 12.09 -32.56 15.40
CA GLY A 472 11.26 -33.76 15.60
C GLY A 472 9.74 -33.54 15.59
N GLN A 473 9.26 -32.29 15.61
CA GLN A 473 7.83 -31.98 15.45
C GLN A 473 7.43 -31.93 13.97
N PHE A 474 6.26 -32.47 13.64
CA PHE A 474 5.77 -32.55 12.26
C PHE A 474 4.25 -32.40 12.17
N TYR A 475 3.78 -32.28 10.93
CA TYR A 475 2.40 -32.54 10.54
C TYR A 475 2.45 -33.44 9.31
N LYS A 476 1.94 -34.67 9.42
CA LYS A 476 1.89 -35.66 8.32
C LYS A 476 1.00 -35.25 7.15
N GLN A 477 1.04 -36.07 6.10
CA GLN A 477 0.27 -35.89 4.88
C GLN A 477 -1.21 -35.60 5.16
N HIS A 478 -1.70 -34.51 4.59
CA HIS A 478 -3.09 -34.09 4.67
C HIS A 478 -3.49 -33.25 3.46
N HIS A 479 -4.79 -33.10 3.29
CA HIS A 479 -5.40 -32.09 2.43
C HIS A 479 -5.96 -30.98 3.31
N ASP A 480 -5.83 -29.74 2.83
CA ASP A 480 -6.53 -28.60 3.45
C ASP A 480 -7.97 -28.47 2.96
N HIS A 481 -8.38 -29.30 2.00
CA HIS A 481 -9.76 -29.40 1.54
C HIS A 481 -10.67 -30.00 2.62
N GLY A 482 -11.51 -29.16 3.22
CA GLY A 482 -12.52 -29.55 4.22
C GLY A 482 -12.53 -28.62 5.45
N GLY A 483 -13.72 -28.24 5.91
CA GLY A 483 -13.89 -27.33 7.05
C GLY A 483 -13.52 -27.98 8.39
N TYR A 484 -12.69 -27.29 9.18
CA TYR A 484 -12.27 -27.74 10.52
C TYR A 484 -13.39 -27.61 11.57
N TYR A 485 -14.53 -26.99 11.23
CA TYR A 485 -15.55 -26.54 12.20
C TYR A 485 -16.97 -27.06 11.96
N GLY A 486 -17.12 -28.20 11.26
CA GLY A 486 -18.38 -28.95 11.27
C GLY A 486 -19.50 -28.41 10.38
N ALA A 487 -19.25 -27.40 9.54
CA ALA A 487 -20.12 -27.09 8.41
C ALA A 487 -19.81 -28.08 7.28
N SER A 488 -20.74 -29.00 7.00
CA SER A 488 -20.64 -30.00 5.93
C SER A 488 -20.68 -29.40 4.50
N SER A 489 -20.38 -28.11 4.34
CA SER A 489 -20.66 -27.34 3.13
C SER A 489 -19.63 -26.25 2.80
N GLU A 490 -18.52 -26.14 3.54
CA GLU A 490 -17.46 -25.15 3.27
C GLU A 490 -16.20 -25.86 2.81
N GLN A 491 -15.78 -25.53 1.59
CA GLN A 491 -14.56 -26.02 0.98
C GLN A 491 -13.52 -24.91 1.03
N ARG A 492 -12.24 -25.30 1.18
CA ARG A 492 -11.11 -24.36 1.14
C ARG A 492 -10.45 -24.42 -0.24
N PRO A 493 -10.96 -23.74 -1.29
CA PRO A 493 -10.43 -23.88 -2.64
C PRO A 493 -8.97 -23.44 -2.80
N ILE A 494 -8.52 -22.49 -1.96
CA ILE A 494 -7.17 -21.92 -2.02
C ILE A 494 -6.53 -22.01 -0.65
N THR A 495 -5.25 -22.36 -0.61
CA THR A 495 -4.41 -22.20 0.58
C THR A 495 -3.17 -21.40 0.25
N MET A 496 -2.83 -20.49 1.15
CA MET A 496 -1.55 -19.80 1.18
C MET A 496 -0.84 -20.14 2.50
N LEU A 497 0.45 -20.45 2.41
CA LEU A 497 1.31 -20.71 3.55
C LEU A 497 2.44 -19.68 3.55
N LEU A 498 2.46 -18.82 4.57
CA LEU A 498 3.49 -17.79 4.75
C LEU A 498 4.57 -18.27 5.72
N PHE A 499 5.82 -18.13 5.34
CA PHE A 499 6.98 -18.56 6.13
C PHE A 499 7.47 -17.43 7.02
N LEU A 500 7.48 -17.67 8.34
CA LEU A 500 7.89 -16.68 9.34
C LEU A 500 9.33 -16.91 9.85
N SER A 501 10.00 -17.92 9.31
CA SER A 501 11.38 -18.30 9.63
C SER A 501 12.08 -18.92 8.42
N THR A 502 13.37 -18.70 8.26
CA THR A 502 14.20 -19.35 7.23
C THR A 502 14.76 -20.66 7.75
N MET A 503 14.60 -21.75 7.00
CA MET A 503 15.24 -23.04 7.29
C MET A 503 16.51 -23.19 6.43
N PRO A 504 17.67 -23.51 7.02
CA PRO A 504 18.91 -23.66 6.27
C PRO A 504 18.88 -24.95 5.43
N GLU A 505 19.34 -24.84 4.17
CA GLU A 505 19.40 -25.99 3.24
C GLU A 505 20.27 -27.13 3.79
N SER A 506 21.35 -26.78 4.50
CA SER A 506 22.31 -27.71 5.10
C SER A 506 21.72 -28.64 6.16
N ASP A 507 20.60 -28.26 6.80
CA ASP A 507 19.98 -29.09 7.84
C ASP A 507 19.05 -30.17 7.25
N GLY A 508 18.59 -30.01 6.00
CA GLY A 508 17.78 -31.02 5.30
C GLY A 508 16.41 -31.34 5.95
N GLY A 509 15.77 -30.36 6.59
CA GLY A 509 14.49 -30.50 7.29
C GLY A 509 13.66 -29.20 7.29
N GLY A 510 12.44 -29.25 7.81
CA GLY A 510 11.57 -28.06 7.95
C GLY A 510 10.83 -27.64 6.67
N HIS A 511 11.01 -28.32 5.54
CA HIS A 511 10.31 -28.01 4.29
C HIS A 511 8.83 -28.41 4.32
N THR A 512 8.06 -27.86 3.39
CA THR A 512 6.71 -28.34 3.06
C THR A 512 6.83 -29.28 1.87
N LEU A 513 6.45 -30.55 2.04
CA LEU A 513 6.59 -31.60 1.02
C LEU A 513 5.23 -31.91 0.40
N PHE A 514 5.07 -31.68 -0.90
CA PHE A 514 3.97 -32.15 -1.72
C PHE A 514 4.32 -33.53 -2.28
N SER A 515 3.83 -34.58 -1.61
CA SER A 515 4.31 -35.95 -1.84
C SER A 515 3.92 -36.47 -3.23
N ASN A 516 2.73 -36.15 -3.71
CA ASN A 516 2.24 -36.59 -5.02
C ASN A 516 2.90 -35.83 -6.20
N LEU A 517 3.64 -34.76 -5.91
CA LEU A 517 4.40 -33.97 -6.87
C LEU A 517 5.91 -34.24 -6.81
N ASP A 518 6.38 -35.07 -5.86
CA ASP A 518 7.81 -35.23 -5.54
C ASP A 518 8.53 -33.88 -5.33
N LEU A 519 7.82 -32.92 -4.70
CA LEU A 519 8.23 -31.52 -4.65
C LEU A 519 8.24 -30.99 -3.21
N ALA A 520 9.38 -30.46 -2.77
CA ALA A 520 9.55 -29.84 -1.46
C ALA A 520 9.93 -28.36 -1.59
N VAL A 521 9.31 -27.51 -0.77
CA VAL A 521 9.62 -26.07 -0.72
C VAL A 521 10.31 -25.74 0.59
N LEU A 522 11.52 -25.15 0.52
CA LEU A 522 12.26 -24.71 1.69
C LEU A 522 11.74 -23.34 2.17
N PRO A 523 11.40 -23.20 3.48
CA PRO A 523 10.97 -21.93 4.03
C PRO A 523 12.06 -20.88 4.01
N ARG A 524 11.72 -19.71 3.49
CA ARG A 524 12.48 -18.48 3.65
C ARG A 524 11.59 -17.44 4.32
N LYS A 525 12.08 -16.84 5.41
CA LYS A 525 11.36 -15.82 6.18
C LYS A 525 10.86 -14.72 5.26
N GLY A 526 9.57 -14.40 5.36
CA GLY A 526 8.92 -13.36 4.55
C GLY A 526 8.25 -13.86 3.27
N ASP A 527 8.65 -15.03 2.78
CA ASP A 527 8.10 -15.63 1.56
C ASP A 527 6.87 -16.50 1.87
N GLY A 528 6.26 -17.07 0.83
CA GLY A 528 5.20 -18.05 0.98
C GLY A 528 4.98 -18.89 -0.27
N ILE A 529 4.02 -19.80 -0.18
CA ILE A 529 3.52 -20.59 -1.29
C ILE A 529 2.00 -20.59 -1.32
N ILE A 530 1.44 -20.74 -2.52
CA ILE A 530 0.00 -20.76 -2.76
C ILE A 530 -0.33 -21.94 -3.65
N TRP A 531 -1.40 -22.66 -3.35
CA TRP A 531 -1.91 -23.72 -4.20
C TRP A 531 -3.43 -23.80 -4.17
N SER A 532 -3.98 -24.42 -5.21
CA SER A 532 -5.38 -24.82 -5.32
C SER A 532 -5.58 -26.18 -4.65
N ASN A 533 -6.60 -26.29 -3.81
CA ASN A 533 -7.03 -27.56 -3.21
C ASN A 533 -8.13 -28.23 -4.03
N VAL A 534 -8.72 -27.53 -5.00
CA VAL A 534 -9.80 -28.02 -5.87
C VAL A 534 -9.52 -27.72 -7.33
N ASP A 535 -10.09 -28.55 -8.21
CA ASP A 535 -10.06 -28.35 -9.65
C ASP A 535 -11.09 -27.30 -10.10
N GLY A 536 -11.21 -27.08 -11.42
CA GLY A 536 -12.19 -26.13 -11.98
C GLY A 536 -13.67 -26.50 -11.74
N ASN A 537 -13.95 -27.71 -11.25
CA ASN A 537 -15.29 -28.19 -10.91
C ASN A 537 -15.55 -28.14 -9.39
N GLY A 538 -14.56 -27.73 -8.57
CA GLY A 538 -14.67 -27.75 -7.11
C GLY A 538 -14.32 -29.10 -6.46
N GLU A 539 -13.81 -30.06 -7.24
CA GLU A 539 -13.44 -31.39 -6.74
C GLU A 539 -12.01 -31.39 -6.19
N LEU A 540 -11.77 -32.20 -5.15
CA LEU A 540 -10.46 -32.30 -4.48
C LEU A 540 -9.31 -32.58 -5.45
N LEU A 541 -8.27 -31.74 -5.42
CA LEU A 541 -6.98 -32.02 -6.05
C LEU A 541 -6.13 -32.92 -5.16
N VAL A 542 -6.12 -34.22 -5.46
CA VAL A 542 -5.31 -35.22 -4.74
C VAL A 542 -3.81 -34.93 -4.80
N ASP A 543 -3.34 -34.21 -5.82
CA ASP A 543 -1.93 -33.80 -5.94
C ASP A 543 -1.54 -32.72 -4.89
N ALA A 544 -2.51 -32.06 -4.23
CA ALA A 544 -2.27 -31.07 -3.17
C ALA A 544 -1.95 -31.72 -1.80
N LEU A 545 -1.79 -33.04 -1.74
CA LEU A 545 -1.40 -33.77 -0.54
C LEU A 545 -0.02 -33.32 -0.06
N HIS A 546 0.04 -32.75 1.13
CA HIS A 546 1.28 -32.16 1.64
C HIS A 546 1.53 -32.45 3.12
N GLU A 547 2.79 -32.33 3.55
CA GLU A 547 3.21 -32.48 4.94
C GLU A 547 4.24 -31.43 5.38
N ALA A 548 4.25 -31.09 6.66
CA ALA A 548 5.31 -30.29 7.28
C ALA A 548 6.39 -31.22 7.81
N VAL A 549 7.51 -31.31 7.07
CA VAL A 549 8.65 -32.15 7.43
C VAL A 549 9.35 -31.60 8.67
N PRO A 550 9.76 -32.44 9.63
CA PRO A 550 10.40 -31.96 10.84
C PRO A 550 11.62 -31.08 10.55
N PRO A 551 11.78 -29.94 11.26
CA PRO A 551 13.05 -29.25 11.33
C PRO A 551 14.13 -30.20 11.86
N LYS A 552 15.34 -30.08 11.34
CA LYS A 552 16.53 -30.80 11.81
C LYS A 552 17.48 -29.80 12.46
N GLY A 553 18.29 -30.27 13.40
CA GLY A 553 19.19 -29.43 14.22
C GLY A 553 19.16 -29.84 15.69
N ASN A 554 20.07 -29.27 16.50
CA ASN A 554 20.10 -29.51 17.94
C ASN A 554 18.85 -28.89 18.60
N ALA A 555 18.24 -29.62 19.54
CA ALA A 555 17.04 -29.20 20.24
C ALA A 555 17.23 -27.81 20.89
N GLY A 556 16.48 -26.82 20.40
CA GLY A 556 16.48 -25.44 20.92
C GLY A 556 17.00 -24.36 19.96
N ASN A 557 17.81 -24.72 18.95
CA ASN A 557 18.42 -23.71 18.06
C ASN A 557 17.65 -23.44 16.76
N VAL A 558 16.77 -24.37 16.35
CA VAL A 558 16.01 -24.25 15.09
C VAL A 558 14.53 -24.37 15.40
N VAL A 559 13.76 -23.34 15.05
CA VAL A 559 12.30 -23.32 15.20
C VAL A 559 11.68 -22.87 13.89
N LYS A 560 10.83 -23.73 13.30
CA LYS A 560 10.05 -23.37 12.12
C LYS A 560 8.77 -22.68 12.57
N TYR A 561 8.55 -21.49 12.04
CA TYR A 561 7.30 -20.75 12.13
C TYR A 561 6.70 -20.59 10.74
N ALA A 562 5.40 -20.83 10.63
CA ALA A 562 4.63 -20.53 9.43
C ALA A 562 3.22 -20.05 9.82
N MET A 563 2.48 -19.48 8.87
CA MET A 563 1.13 -19.01 9.05
C MET A 563 0.25 -19.53 7.92
N ASN A 564 -0.80 -20.24 8.31
CA ASN A 564 -1.82 -20.74 7.40
C ASN A 564 -2.82 -19.63 7.09
N VAL A 565 -3.10 -19.51 5.80
CA VAL A 565 -4.16 -18.67 5.24
C VAL A 565 -5.07 -19.60 4.47
N TRP A 566 -6.26 -19.85 5.00
CA TRP A 566 -7.27 -20.66 4.34
C TRP A 566 -8.35 -19.75 3.78
N VAL A 567 -8.66 -19.93 2.51
CA VAL A 567 -9.74 -19.22 1.83
C VAL A 567 -10.90 -20.18 1.66
N SER A 568 -12.05 -19.84 2.20
CA SER A 568 -13.33 -20.53 2.03
C SER A 568 -13.98 -20.16 0.69
N ASP A 569 -14.74 -21.08 0.11
CA ASP A 569 -15.60 -20.82 -1.05
C ASP A 569 -16.79 -19.90 -0.72
N LYS A 570 -17.06 -19.68 0.58
CA LYS A 570 -18.19 -18.87 1.08
C LYS A 570 -17.76 -17.87 2.17
N PRO A 571 -18.52 -16.77 2.33
CA PRO A 571 -18.32 -15.86 3.46
C PRO A 571 -18.55 -16.57 4.80
N ILE A 572 -17.58 -16.47 5.70
CA ILE A 572 -17.52 -17.22 6.95
C ILE A 572 -18.55 -16.70 7.97
N MET A 573 -18.70 -15.37 8.07
CA MET A 573 -19.61 -14.72 9.03
C MET A 573 -21.09 -15.00 8.75
N GLY A 574 -21.44 -15.42 7.53
CA GLY A 574 -22.81 -15.76 7.15
C GLY A 574 -23.19 -17.23 7.38
N ASN A 575 -22.20 -18.12 7.58
CA ASN A 575 -22.39 -19.57 7.46
C ASN A 575 -21.83 -20.41 8.63
N ILE A 576 -21.13 -19.82 9.61
CA ILE A 576 -20.52 -20.56 10.73
C ILE A 576 -20.93 -20.03 12.11
N ASP A 577 -20.95 -20.92 13.11
CA ASP A 577 -20.94 -20.57 14.52
C ASP A 577 -19.59 -19.91 14.91
N ALA A 578 -19.56 -18.58 14.89
CA ALA A 578 -18.42 -17.76 15.28
C ALA A 578 -17.91 -18.01 16.72
N SER A 579 -18.64 -18.77 17.55
CA SER A 579 -18.16 -19.18 18.89
C SER A 579 -17.00 -20.18 18.83
N ALA A 580 -16.88 -20.95 17.74
CA ALA A 580 -15.78 -21.90 17.52
C ALA A 580 -14.42 -21.22 17.29
N TYR A 581 -14.42 -19.92 16.97
CA TYR A 581 -13.23 -19.12 16.66
C TYR A 581 -12.84 -18.13 17.77
N ARG A 582 -13.42 -18.25 18.97
CA ARG A 582 -13.03 -17.41 20.09
C ARG A 582 -11.60 -17.75 20.52
N THR A 583 -10.70 -16.80 20.32
CA THR A 583 -9.44 -16.75 21.06
C THR A 583 -9.78 -16.57 22.54
N GLN A 584 -9.30 -17.50 23.39
CA GLN A 584 -9.53 -17.45 24.85
C GLN A 584 -8.88 -16.24 25.49
#